data_AF-A0A076GG57-F1
#
_entry.id   AF-A0A076GG57-F1
#
_cell.length_a   1.000
_cell.length_b   1.000
_cell.length_c   1.000
_cell.angle_alpha   90.00
_cell.angle_beta   90.00
_cell.angle_gamma   90.00
#
_symmetry.space_group_name_H-M   'P 1'
#
loop_
_entity.id
_entity.type
_entity.pdbx_description
1 polymer ?
#
loop_
_entity_poly.entity_id
_entity_poly.type
_entity_poly.pdbx_seq_one_letter_code
_entity_poly.pdbx_strand_id
1 'polypeptide(L)'
;VSSAGGVAIPAGSLIAVLLLRQTTPSHSDVFPFVWPLSAHLAVVVPPGGCAVSARDVTVTLPDYPGSVPIPLTVYCAKSQNLGYYLSGTTADAGNSIFTNTASFSPAQGVG
;
A
#
# COMPACT_ATOMS: atom_id res chain seq x y z
N VAL A 1 -7.43 -5.78 10.95
CA VAL A 1 -6.22 -5.81 10.08
C VAL A 1 -6.64 -6.23 8.68
N SER A 2 -6.32 -5.46 7.64
CA SER A 2 -6.64 -5.84 6.24
C SER A 2 -5.62 -6.85 5.73
N SER A 3 -6.06 -7.94 5.10
CA SER A 3 -5.23 -9.02 4.56
C SER A 3 -4.30 -8.56 3.43
N ALA A 4 -4.66 -7.48 2.74
CA ALA A 4 -3.85 -6.84 1.70
C ALA A 4 -3.49 -5.38 2.05
N GLY A 5 -3.50 -5.00 3.33
CA GLY A 5 -3.09 -3.66 3.77
C GLY A 5 -1.61 -3.35 3.47
N GLY A 6 -1.18 -2.13 3.75
CA GLY A 6 0.22 -1.71 3.60
C GLY A 6 0.56 -0.60 4.59
N VAL A 7 1.78 -0.61 5.12
CA VAL A 7 2.32 0.49 5.93
C VAL A 7 3.34 1.22 5.08
N ALA A 8 3.10 2.51 4.81
CA ALA A 8 4.04 3.37 4.11
C ALA A 8 5.22 3.70 5.02
N ILE A 9 6.44 3.43 4.53
CA ILE A 9 7.70 3.76 5.19
C ILE A 9 8.45 4.73 4.27
N PRO A 10 8.45 6.04 4.56
CA PRO A 10 9.22 7.02 3.80
C PRO A 10 10.73 6.77 3.89
N ALA A 11 11.49 7.24 2.91
CA ALA A 11 12.95 7.26 2.98
C ALA A 11 13.43 8.04 4.23
N GLY A 12 14.48 7.54 4.87
CA GLY A 12 15.04 8.06 6.13
C GLY A 12 14.35 7.58 7.40
N SER A 13 13.18 6.93 7.31
CA SER A 13 12.45 6.47 8.49
C SER A 13 13.19 5.34 9.20
N LEU A 14 13.22 5.36 10.54
CA LEU A 14 13.74 4.27 11.36
C LEU A 14 12.82 3.04 11.21
N ILE A 15 13.38 1.91 10.78
CA ILE A 15 12.66 0.64 10.58
C ILE A 15 12.85 -0.27 11.80
N ALA A 16 14.08 -0.35 12.31
CA ALA A 16 14.42 -1.26 13.40
C ALA A 16 15.63 -0.76 14.19
N VAL A 17 15.77 -1.25 15.42
CA VAL A 17 16.97 -1.06 16.24
C VAL A 17 17.47 -2.46 16.63
N LEU A 18 18.67 -2.80 16.15
CA LEU A 18 19.31 -4.07 16.48
C LEU A 18 20.27 -3.87 17.65
N LEU A 19 20.19 -4.73 18.67
CA LEU A 19 21.21 -4.85 19.71
C LEU A 19 22.14 -6.00 19.33
N LEU A 20 23.39 -5.68 19.03
CA LEU A 20 24.41 -6.65 18.68
C LEU A 20 25.39 -6.83 19.84
N ARG A 21 25.97 -8.03 19.90
CA ARG A 21 26.97 -8.40 20.89
C ARG A 21 28.10 -9.13 20.18
N GLN A 22 29.26 -8.48 20.10
CA GLN A 22 30.46 -9.05 19.51
C GLN A 22 31.28 -9.77 20.59
N THR A 23 31.77 -10.96 20.25
CA THR A 23 32.65 -11.77 21.10
C THR A 23 33.76 -12.36 20.26
N THR A 24 34.93 -12.61 20.86
CA THR A 24 36.06 -13.27 20.20
C THR A 24 36.37 -14.59 20.92
N PRO A 25 36.54 -15.73 20.24
CA PRO A 25 36.69 -17.03 20.92
C PRO A 25 37.94 -17.14 21.82
N SER A 26 38.97 -16.36 21.51
CA SER A 26 40.27 -16.39 22.19
C SER A 26 40.37 -15.44 23.38
N HIS A 27 39.38 -14.57 23.61
CA HIS A 27 39.38 -13.58 24.69
C HIS A 27 38.00 -13.52 25.34
N SER A 28 37.91 -13.17 26.63
CA SER A 28 36.63 -13.09 27.34
C SER A 28 35.83 -11.81 27.04
N ASP A 29 36.29 -11.00 26.09
CA ASP A 29 35.72 -9.69 25.83
C ASP A 29 34.36 -9.78 25.13
N VAL A 30 33.44 -8.93 25.59
CA VAL A 30 32.09 -8.82 25.06
C VAL A 30 31.80 -7.35 24.80
N PHE A 31 31.60 -7.00 23.53
CA PHE A 31 31.33 -5.62 23.12
C PHE A 31 29.88 -5.51 22.59
N PRO A 32 28.95 -4.94 23.38
CA PRO A 32 27.61 -4.63 22.90
C PRO A 32 27.61 -3.34 22.08
N PHE A 33 26.82 -3.29 21.02
CA PHE A 33 26.54 -2.05 20.29
C PHE A 33 25.14 -2.05 19.69
N VAL A 34 24.60 -0.85 19.47
CA VAL A 34 23.26 -0.63 18.92
C VAL A 34 23.37 -0.19 17.47
N TRP A 35 22.63 -0.84 16.58
CA TRP A 35 22.57 -0.49 15.17
C TRP A 35 21.15 -0.07 14.78
N PRO A 36 20.88 1.24 14.62
CA PRO A 36 19.63 1.72 14.06
C PRO A 36 19.64 1.51 12.54
N LEU A 37 18.58 0.92 12.01
CA LEU A 37 18.37 0.70 10.59
C LEU A 37 17.29 1.66 10.08
N SER A 38 17.63 2.47 9.09
CA SER A 38 16.71 3.40 8.43
C SER A 38 16.45 3.01 6.99
N ALA A 39 15.24 3.31 6.49
CA ALA A 39 14.84 3.07 5.11
C ALA A 39 15.68 3.93 4.16
N HIS A 40 16.31 3.31 3.15
CA HIS A 40 17.02 4.08 2.12
C HIS A 40 16.06 4.69 1.09
N LEU A 41 15.01 3.95 0.73
CA LEU A 41 13.99 4.34 -0.25
C LEU A 41 12.60 4.26 0.38
N ALA A 42 11.64 5.00 -0.18
CA ALA A 42 10.25 4.90 0.22
C ALA A 42 9.67 3.55 -0.23
N VAL A 43 9.05 2.82 0.70
CA VAL A 43 8.47 1.49 0.45
C VAL A 43 7.14 1.34 1.17
N VAL A 44 6.31 0.42 0.69
CA VAL A 44 5.09 -0.02 1.40
C VAL A 44 5.28 -1.46 1.81
N VAL A 45 5.39 -1.71 3.12
CA VAL A 45 5.51 -3.07 3.65
C VAL A 45 4.09 -3.64 3.82
N PRO A 46 3.74 -4.77 3.17
CA PRO A 46 2.46 -5.43 3.40
C PRO A 46 2.51 -6.17 4.75
N PRO A 47 1.75 -5.76 5.79
CA PRO A 47 1.68 -6.50 7.04
C PRO A 47 0.82 -7.76 6.94
N GLY A 48 0.09 -7.94 5.82
CA GLY A 48 -0.79 -9.06 5.56
C GLY A 48 -0.17 -10.12 4.64
N GLY A 49 -0.81 -11.28 4.57
CA GLY A 49 -0.36 -12.41 3.73
C GLY A 49 -0.59 -12.20 2.22
N CYS A 50 -1.14 -11.04 1.82
CA CYS A 50 -1.43 -10.71 0.43
C CYS A 50 -0.85 -9.34 0.03
N ALA A 51 -0.48 -9.22 -1.24
CA ALA A 51 0.02 -8.01 -1.86
C ALA A 51 -0.82 -7.70 -3.10
N VAL A 52 -1.09 -6.42 -3.35
CA VAL A 52 -1.74 -5.93 -4.57
C VAL A 52 -0.68 -5.55 -5.60
N SER A 53 -1.03 -5.62 -6.90
CA SER A 53 -0.13 -5.25 -7.99
C SER A 53 0.29 -3.78 -7.97
N ALA A 54 -0.59 -2.90 -7.49
CA ALA A 54 -0.33 -1.46 -7.34
C ALA A 54 -1.16 -0.88 -6.18
N ARG A 55 -0.59 0.08 -5.45
CA ARG A 55 -1.27 0.83 -4.38
C ARG A 55 -2.02 2.05 -4.91
N ASP A 56 -1.47 2.67 -5.94
CA ASP A 56 -2.05 3.78 -6.67
C ASP A 56 -2.25 3.33 -8.12
N VAL A 57 -3.49 3.36 -8.59
CA VAL A 57 -3.87 2.96 -9.96
C VAL A 57 -4.49 4.16 -10.64
N THR A 58 -3.97 4.51 -11.82
CA THR A 58 -4.51 5.57 -12.67
C THR A 58 -5.05 4.93 -13.95
N VAL A 59 -6.27 5.28 -14.32
CA VAL A 59 -6.95 4.78 -15.51
C VAL A 59 -7.59 5.95 -16.25
N THR A 60 -7.56 5.91 -17.59
CA THR A 60 -8.19 6.90 -18.45
C THR A 60 -9.37 6.26 -19.16
N LEU A 61 -10.57 6.78 -18.93
CA LEU A 61 -11.78 6.36 -19.63
C LEU A 61 -11.75 6.87 -21.08
N PRO A 62 -12.29 6.11 -22.05
CA PRO A 62 -12.65 6.65 -23.36
C PRO A 62 -13.80 7.67 -23.23
N ASP A 63 -14.08 8.40 -24.31
CA ASP A 63 -15.22 9.34 -24.34
C ASP A 63 -16.54 8.63 -23.99
N TYR A 64 -17.41 9.33 -23.27
CA TYR A 64 -18.68 8.79 -22.78
C TYR A 64 -19.57 8.30 -23.95
N PRO A 65 -20.20 7.11 -23.85
CA PRO A 65 -20.32 6.20 -22.68
C PRO A 65 -19.30 5.03 -22.70
N GLY A 66 -18.04 5.29 -23.03
CA GLY A 66 -16.99 4.27 -23.05
C GLY A 66 -16.71 3.64 -21.67
N SER A 67 -16.13 2.43 -21.69
CA SER A 67 -15.74 1.69 -20.48
C SER A 67 -14.34 1.10 -20.66
N VAL A 68 -13.63 0.88 -19.55
CA VAL A 68 -12.27 0.33 -19.55
C VAL A 68 -12.05 -0.58 -18.33
N PRO A 69 -11.34 -1.72 -18.48
CA PRO A 69 -10.95 -2.54 -17.34
C PRO A 69 -9.93 -1.85 -16.43
N ILE A 70 -10.02 -2.07 -15.12
CA ILE A 70 -9.03 -1.58 -14.13
C ILE A 70 -7.94 -2.64 -13.96
N PRO A 71 -6.65 -2.35 -14.24
CA PRO A 71 -5.56 -3.31 -14.15
C PRO A 71 -5.05 -3.48 -12.71
N LEU A 72 -5.87 -4.10 -11.85
CA LEU A 72 -5.54 -4.34 -10.45
C LEU A 72 -5.71 -5.82 -10.08
N THR A 73 -4.67 -6.42 -9.53
CA THR A 73 -4.69 -7.81 -9.08
C THR A 73 -4.22 -7.93 -7.63
N VAL A 74 -4.56 -9.04 -6.98
CA VAL A 74 -4.12 -9.38 -5.64
C VAL A 74 -3.52 -10.78 -5.65
N TYR A 75 -2.40 -10.94 -4.96
CA TYR A 75 -1.71 -12.20 -4.76
C TYR A 75 -1.55 -12.46 -3.27
N CYS A 76 -1.66 -13.72 -2.85
CA CYS A 76 -1.42 -14.14 -1.48
C CYS A 76 -0.35 -15.22 -1.43
N ALA A 77 0.52 -15.16 -0.42
CA ALA A 77 1.56 -16.19 -0.21
C ALA A 77 0.98 -17.58 0.09
N LYS A 78 -0.27 -17.64 0.56
CA LYS A 78 -1.07 -18.86 0.75
C LYS A 78 -2.49 -18.59 0.30
N SER A 79 -3.18 -19.63 -0.19
CA SER A 79 -4.60 -19.57 -0.55
C SER A 79 -5.43 -19.08 0.63
N GLN A 80 -6.20 -18.02 0.40
CA GLN A 80 -7.04 -17.37 1.40
C GLN A 80 -8.34 -16.92 0.73
N ASN A 81 -9.46 -17.01 1.47
CA ASN A 81 -10.71 -16.42 1.04
C ASN A 81 -10.62 -14.90 1.22
N LEU A 82 -10.78 -14.16 0.12
CA LEU A 82 -10.71 -12.71 0.11
C LEU A 82 -12.04 -12.10 -0.31
N GLY A 83 -12.39 -11.00 0.35
CA GLY A 83 -13.41 -10.06 -0.10
C GLY A 83 -12.81 -8.66 -0.16
N TYR A 84 -13.45 -7.77 -0.91
CA TYR A 84 -13.07 -6.35 -0.99
C TYR A 84 -14.32 -5.49 -0.98
N TYR A 85 -14.15 -4.21 -0.67
CA TYR A 85 -15.19 -3.19 -0.79
C TYR A 85 -14.56 -1.93 -1.38
N LEU A 86 -15.40 -1.08 -1.98
CA LEU A 86 -14.99 0.22 -2.49
C LEU A 86 -15.38 1.31 -1.48
N SER A 87 -14.62 2.39 -1.47
CA SER A 87 -14.88 3.54 -0.60
C SER A 87 -14.54 4.82 -1.32
N GLY A 88 -15.35 5.86 -1.10
CA GLY A 88 -15.22 7.17 -1.71
C GLY A 88 -16.53 7.94 -1.59
N THR A 89 -16.54 9.19 -2.02
CA THR A 89 -17.76 10.01 -2.06
C THR A 89 -18.64 9.59 -3.21
N THR A 90 -19.93 9.34 -2.96
CA THR A 90 -20.92 8.95 -3.98
C THR A 90 -21.93 10.07 -4.26
N ALA A 91 -22.47 10.09 -5.47
CA ALA A 91 -23.44 11.09 -5.93
C ALA A 91 -24.90 10.59 -5.88
N ASP A 92 -25.11 9.28 -5.85
CA ASP A 92 -26.43 8.65 -5.89
C ASP A 92 -26.86 8.12 -4.51
N ALA A 93 -28.17 7.94 -4.32
CA ALA A 93 -28.73 7.37 -3.09
C ALA A 93 -28.40 5.87 -2.91
N GLY A 94 -28.02 5.18 -3.99
CA GLY A 94 -27.64 3.77 -3.98
C GLY A 94 -26.18 3.52 -3.58
N ASN A 95 -25.38 4.57 -3.38
CA ASN A 95 -23.94 4.49 -3.10
C ASN A 95 -23.17 3.67 -4.15
N SER A 96 -23.53 3.85 -5.42
CA SER A 96 -23.01 3.06 -6.55
C SER A 96 -22.28 3.89 -7.62
N ILE A 97 -22.41 5.21 -7.59
CA ILE A 97 -21.80 6.16 -8.52
C ILE A 97 -20.90 7.10 -7.72
N PHE A 98 -19.59 7.04 -7.96
CA PHE A 98 -18.64 7.96 -7.33
C PHE A 98 -18.81 9.38 -7.90
N THR A 99 -18.56 10.41 -7.08
CA THR A 99 -18.71 11.80 -7.51
C THR A 99 -17.58 12.21 -8.46
N ASN A 100 -17.90 12.88 -9.57
CA ASN A 100 -16.89 13.53 -10.42
C ASN A 100 -16.21 14.69 -9.67
N THR A 101 -14.91 14.57 -9.38
CA THR A 101 -14.10 15.59 -8.70
C THR A 101 -13.18 16.37 -9.64
N ALA A 102 -13.40 16.32 -10.97
CA ALA A 102 -12.60 17.06 -11.92
C ALA A 102 -12.65 18.58 -11.65
N SER A 103 -11.49 19.23 -11.64
CA SER A 103 -11.36 20.66 -11.30
C SER A 103 -11.57 21.59 -12.50
N PHE A 104 -11.29 21.12 -13.72
CA PHE A 104 -11.35 21.93 -14.93
C PHE A 104 -12.46 21.45 -15.86
N SER A 105 -13.43 22.34 -16.14
CA SER A 105 -14.57 22.09 -17.03
C SER A 105 -15.26 20.72 -16.79
N PRO A 106 -15.68 20.40 -15.56
CA PRO A 106 -16.26 19.08 -15.25
C PRO A 106 -17.60 18.87 -15.94
N ALA A 107 -17.75 17.69 -16.57
CA ALA A 107 -19.04 17.22 -17.06
C ALA A 107 -20.04 17.08 -15.90
N GLN A 108 -21.28 17.50 -16.13
CA GLN A 108 -22.37 17.50 -15.15
C GLN A 108 -23.28 16.28 -15.35
N GLY A 109 -23.90 15.79 -14.28
CA GLY A 109 -24.85 14.65 -14.33
C GLY A 109 -24.22 13.27 -14.54
N VAL A 110 -22.89 13.16 -14.44
CA VAL A 110 -22.12 11.92 -14.57
C VAL A 110 -21.13 11.78 -13.41
N GLY A 111 -20.69 10.56 -13.13
CA GLY A 111 -19.75 10.19 -12.07
C GLY A 111 -19.00 8.90 -12.40
#